data_AF-A0A949ZUS5-F1
#
_entry.id   AF-A0A949ZUS5-F1
#
_cell.length_a   1.000
_cell.length_b   1.000
_cell.length_c   1.000
_cell.angle_alpha   90.00
_cell.angle_beta   90.00
_cell.angle_gamma   90.00
#
_symmetry.space_group_name_H-M   'P 1'
#
loop_
_entity.id
_entity.type
_entity.pdbx_description
1 polymer ?
#
loop_
_entity_poly.entity_id
_entity_poly.type
_entity_poly.pdbx_seq_one_letter_code
_entity_poly.pdbx_strand_id
1 'polypeptide(L)'
;MPDLADAPPLSEAMDRMLELLAGRVPVFHTAAIETAFLTRQFGRRHVRLPEAADTEVLGREWLRHRDGSAPEGISLGRLASVLGQPAETPHHALGDALTTAKAFIALASLLDTVAPQTVGSLVAASRPAPVMRRFGPG
;
A
#
# COMPACT_ATOMS: atom_id res chain seq x y z
N MET A 1 -14.85 -0.07 24.94
CA MET A 1 -13.60 0.25 24.21
C MET A 1 -13.27 1.70 24.49
N PRO A 2 -12.33 1.98 25.41
CA PRO A 2 -11.99 3.36 25.80
C PRO A 2 -11.43 4.20 24.63
N ASP A 3 -10.78 3.56 23.67
CA ASP A 3 -10.10 4.21 22.53
C ASP A 3 -11.05 4.96 21.56
N LEU A 4 -12.35 4.65 21.58
CA LEU A 4 -13.35 5.28 20.72
C LEU A 4 -14.15 6.38 21.43
N ALA A 5 -14.07 6.49 22.75
CA ALA A 5 -14.93 7.39 23.52
C ALA A 5 -14.65 8.86 23.19
N ASP A 6 -13.37 9.20 22.98
CA ASP A 6 -12.90 10.55 22.65
C ASP A 6 -12.50 10.67 21.17
N ALA A 7 -12.82 9.68 20.34
CA ALA A 7 -12.46 9.70 18.92
C ALA A 7 -13.33 10.72 18.16
N PRO A 8 -12.75 11.48 17.21
CA PRO A 8 -13.52 12.38 16.39
C PRO A 8 -14.52 11.60 15.52
N PRO A 9 -15.63 12.23 15.09
CA PRO A 9 -16.52 11.63 14.10
C PRO A 9 -15.75 11.22 12.86
N LEU A 10 -16.16 10.11 12.23
CA LEU A 10 -15.51 9.61 11.02
C LEU A 10 -15.38 10.71 9.94
N SER A 11 -16.38 11.58 9.79
CA SER A 11 -16.32 12.66 8.80
C SER A 11 -15.13 13.59 9.03
N GLU A 12 -14.89 13.99 10.28
CA GLU A 12 -13.78 14.87 10.65
C GLU A 12 -12.43 14.18 10.43
N ALA A 13 -12.32 12.90 10.79
CA ALA A 13 -11.13 12.10 10.52
C ALA A 13 -10.83 12.00 9.00
N MET A 14 -11.87 11.82 8.17
CA MET A 14 -11.72 11.76 6.71
C MET A 14 -11.33 13.12 6.11
N ASP A 15 -11.82 14.23 6.65
CA ASP A 15 -11.46 15.58 6.18
C ASP A 15 -9.97 15.86 6.45
N ARG A 16 -9.50 15.54 7.67
CA ARG A 16 -8.06 15.60 8.01
C ARG A 16 -7.22 14.69 7.12
N MET A 17 -7.71 13.49 6.80
CA MET A 17 -7.01 12.56 5.90
C MET A 17 -6.89 13.12 4.48
N LEU A 18 -7.92 13.81 3.96
CA LEU A 18 -7.87 14.45 2.64
C LEU A 18 -6.79 15.53 2.57
N GLU A 19 -6.68 16.37 3.59
CA GLU A 19 -5.64 17.39 3.68
C GLU A 19 -4.24 16.77 3.70
N LEU A 20 -4.07 15.66 4.42
CA LEU A 20 -2.80 14.91 4.44
C LEU A 20 -2.48 14.26 3.10
N LEU A 21 -3.47 13.82 2.33
CA LEU A 21 -3.26 13.19 1.03
C LEU A 21 -3.11 14.19 -0.12
N ALA A 22 -3.50 15.45 0.06
CA ALA A 22 -3.45 16.46 -0.98
C ALA A 22 -2.02 16.63 -1.54
N GLY A 23 -1.86 16.38 -2.85
CA GLY A 23 -0.58 16.45 -3.55
C GLY A 23 0.43 15.34 -3.21
N ARG A 24 0.00 14.29 -2.51
CA ARG A 24 0.86 13.16 -2.09
C ARG A 24 0.39 11.85 -2.71
N VAL A 25 1.33 10.92 -2.85
CA VAL A 25 1.06 9.54 -3.27
C VAL A 25 0.95 8.67 -2.01
N PRO A 26 -0.21 8.05 -1.74
CA PRO A 26 -0.33 7.12 -0.63
C PRO A 26 0.48 5.86 -0.87
N VAL A 27 0.95 5.28 0.23
CA VAL A 27 1.64 3.99 0.26
C VAL A 27 0.88 3.09 1.20
N PHE A 28 0.48 1.92 0.70
CA PHE A 28 -0.26 0.93 1.46
C PHE A 28 0.42 -0.43 1.39
N HIS A 29 0.03 -1.32 2.30
CA HIS A 29 0.31 -2.73 2.20
C HIS A 29 -1.01 -3.43 1.88
N THR A 30 -1.07 -4.17 0.76
CA THR A 30 -2.33 -4.72 0.25
C THR A 30 -3.32 -3.59 -0.09
N ALA A 31 -2.91 -2.69 -1.00
CA ALA A 31 -3.58 -1.44 -1.31
C ALA A 31 -5.05 -1.60 -1.74
N ALA A 32 -5.43 -2.75 -2.29
CA ALA A 32 -6.82 -3.04 -2.66
C ALA A 32 -7.80 -2.91 -1.48
N ILE A 33 -7.39 -3.29 -0.26
CA ILE A 33 -8.24 -3.21 0.94
C ILE A 33 -8.44 -1.75 1.34
N GLU A 34 -7.32 -1.01 1.49
CA GLU A 34 -7.32 0.40 1.90
C GLU A 34 -8.05 1.29 0.90
N THR A 35 -7.77 1.10 -0.40
CA THR A 35 -8.38 1.90 -1.47
C THR A 35 -9.88 1.64 -1.58
N ALA A 36 -10.36 0.41 -1.36
CA ALA A 36 -11.80 0.11 -1.33
C ALA A 36 -12.52 0.84 -0.19
N PHE A 37 -11.92 0.84 1.00
CA PHE A 37 -12.47 1.58 2.15
C PHE A 37 -12.47 3.09 1.91
N LEU A 38 -11.33 3.66 1.51
CA LEU A 38 -11.16 5.10 1.32
C LEU A 38 -12.00 5.63 0.15
N THR A 39 -12.11 4.89 -0.95
CA THR A 39 -12.94 5.28 -2.09
C THR A 39 -14.41 5.45 -1.68
N ARG A 40 -14.93 4.57 -0.82
CA ARG A 40 -16.30 4.70 -0.31
C ARG A 40 -16.47 5.95 0.57
N GLN A 41 -15.47 6.32 1.35
CA GLN A 41 -15.56 7.51 2.22
C GLN A 41 -15.35 8.82 1.46
N PHE A 42 -14.48 8.83 0.45
CA PHE A 42 -14.19 10.01 -0.38
C PHE A 42 -15.20 10.21 -1.51
N GLY A 43 -15.84 9.14 -1.99
CA GLY A 43 -16.96 9.25 -2.94
C GLY A 43 -18.12 10.09 -2.39
N ARG A 44 -18.36 10.04 -1.07
CA ARG A 44 -19.34 10.90 -0.38
C ARG A 44 -18.99 12.39 -0.43
N ARG A 45 -17.75 12.73 -0.77
CA ARG A 45 -17.20 14.08 -0.89
C ARG A 45 -16.89 14.46 -2.34
N HIS A 46 -17.26 13.61 -3.30
CA HIS A 46 -16.92 13.79 -4.72
C HIS A 46 -15.41 13.90 -5.01
N VAL A 47 -14.58 13.33 -4.12
CA VAL A 47 -13.12 13.28 -4.28
C VAL A 47 -12.70 11.89 -4.74
N ARG A 48 -11.79 11.84 -5.71
CA ARG A 48 -11.14 10.59 -6.13
C ARG A 48 -9.84 10.41 -5.35
N LEU A 49 -9.63 9.19 -4.85
CA LEU A 49 -8.37 8.80 -4.25
C LEU A 49 -7.28 8.77 -5.34
N PRO A 50 -6.08 9.32 -5.08
CA PRO A 50 -4.94 9.14 -5.99
C PRO A 50 -4.53 7.66 -6.07
N GLU A 51 -3.78 7.31 -7.12
CA GLU A 51 -3.15 5.99 -7.18
C GLU A 51 -2.16 5.80 -6.03
N ALA A 52 -2.06 4.57 -5.53
CA ALA A 52 -1.22 4.21 -4.39
C ALA A 52 -0.08 3.28 -4.82
N ALA A 53 1.06 3.37 -4.13
CA ALA A 53 2.07 2.32 -4.17
C ALA A 53 1.67 1.20 -3.20
N ASP A 54 1.85 -0.06 -3.62
CA ASP A 54 1.52 -1.25 -2.84
C ASP A 54 2.79 -2.02 -2.48
N THR A 55 3.17 -1.94 -1.21
CA THR A 55 4.36 -2.62 -0.68
C THR A 55 4.27 -4.14 -0.75
N GLU A 56 3.07 -4.73 -0.77
CA GLU A 56 2.92 -6.17 -0.98
C GLU A 56 3.32 -6.55 -2.41
N VAL A 57 2.81 -5.80 -3.40
CA VAL A 57 3.12 -6.03 -4.82
C VAL A 57 4.61 -5.81 -5.08
N LEU A 58 5.15 -4.68 -4.62
CA LEU A 58 6.56 -4.34 -4.77
C LEU A 58 7.46 -5.36 -4.05
N GLY A 59 7.04 -5.84 -2.88
CA GLY A 59 7.73 -6.89 -2.14
C GLY A 59 7.81 -8.20 -2.91
N ARG A 60 6.70 -8.64 -3.52
CA ARG A 60 6.69 -9.82 -4.39
C ARG A 60 7.56 -9.63 -5.63
N GLU A 61 7.56 -8.45 -6.22
CA GLU A 61 8.38 -8.17 -7.40
C GLU A 61 9.87 -8.24 -7.08
N TRP A 62 10.28 -7.61 -5.99
CA TRP A 62 11.66 -7.71 -5.51
C TRP A 62 12.06 -9.17 -5.19
N LEU A 63 11.18 -9.94 -4.53
CA LEU A 63 11.44 -11.37 -4.27
C LEU A 63 11.58 -12.17 -5.57
N ARG A 64 10.77 -11.87 -6.59
CA ARG A 64 10.89 -12.51 -7.90
C ARG A 64 12.23 -12.22 -8.56
N HIS A 65 12.72 -10.99 -8.47
CA HIS A 65 14.05 -10.62 -8.96
C HIS A 65 15.18 -11.29 -8.16
N ARG A 66 15.07 -11.36 -6.84
CA ARG A 66 16.10 -11.92 -5.95
C ARG A 66 16.17 -13.45 -6.00
N ASP A 67 15.02 -14.11 -5.97
CA ASP A 67 14.88 -15.55 -5.73
C ASP A 67 14.35 -16.32 -6.96
N GLY A 68 14.05 -15.62 -8.07
CA GLY A 68 13.44 -16.21 -9.27
C GLY A 68 11.97 -16.60 -9.10
N SER A 69 11.39 -16.41 -7.91
CA SER A 69 10.01 -16.74 -7.59
C SER A 69 9.48 -15.82 -6.49
N ALA A 70 8.14 -15.74 -6.37
CA ALA A 70 7.50 -14.96 -5.31
C ALA A 70 6.24 -15.69 -4.83
N PRO A 71 5.90 -15.59 -3.53
CA PRO A 71 4.64 -16.13 -3.02
C PRO A 71 3.43 -15.40 -3.62
N GLU A 72 2.24 -15.99 -3.55
CA GLU A 72 1.00 -15.34 -4.01
C GLU A 72 0.65 -14.10 -3.18
N GLY A 73 0.97 -14.12 -1.89
CA GLY A 73 0.81 -13.00 -0.98
C GLY A 73 1.88 -13.00 0.12
N ILE A 74 2.10 -11.83 0.72
CA ILE A 74 3.08 -11.66 1.80
C ILE A 74 2.52 -10.69 2.84
N SER A 75 2.49 -11.08 4.11
CA SER A 75 2.05 -10.18 5.18
C SER A 75 3.07 -9.09 5.47
N LEU A 76 2.63 -7.97 6.04
CA LEU A 76 3.50 -6.85 6.39
C LEU A 76 4.64 -7.27 7.31
N GLY A 77 4.35 -8.05 8.35
CA GLY A 77 5.37 -8.55 9.28
C GLY A 77 6.39 -9.47 8.61
N ARG A 78 5.95 -10.34 7.69
CA ARG A 78 6.86 -11.20 6.91
C ARG A 78 7.71 -10.36 5.95
N LEU A 79 7.11 -9.39 5.27
CA LEU A 79 7.83 -8.48 4.38
C LEU A 79 8.90 -7.70 5.16
N ALA A 80 8.55 -7.11 6.30
CA ALA A 80 9.48 -6.40 7.17
C ALA A 80 10.64 -7.32 7.62
N SER A 81 10.33 -8.54 8.05
CA SER A 81 11.35 -9.53 8.44
C SER A 81 12.32 -9.87 7.30
N VAL A 82 11.81 -10.10 6.08
CA VAL A 82 12.65 -10.43 4.92
C VAL A 82 13.51 -9.23 4.47
N LEU A 83 13.03 -8.01 4.70
CA LEU A 83 13.76 -6.76 4.45
C LEU A 83 14.73 -6.38 5.59
N GLY A 84 14.82 -7.18 6.65
CA GLY A 84 15.62 -6.87 7.83
C GLY A 84 15.15 -5.63 8.60
N GLN A 85 13.87 -5.24 8.44
CA GLN A 85 13.28 -4.08 9.12
C GLN A 85 12.60 -4.49 10.42
N PRO A 86 12.75 -3.71 11.50
CA PRO A 86 11.99 -3.93 12.72
C PRO A 86 10.51 -3.63 12.44
N ALA A 87 9.66 -4.63 12.68
CA ALA A 87 8.21 -4.44 12.72
C ALA A 87 7.83 -3.72 14.01
N GLU A 88 6.99 -2.71 13.89
CA GLU A 88 6.32 -2.10 15.06
C GLU A 88 5.25 -3.04 15.62
N THR A 89 4.61 -2.65 16.72
CA THR A 89 3.50 -3.41 17.31
C THR A 89 2.41 -3.68 16.26
N PRO A 90 2.19 -4.97 15.88
CA PRO A 90 1.21 -5.32 14.87
C PRO A 90 -0.21 -4.97 15.30
N HIS A 91 -1.08 -4.71 14.33
CA HIS A 91 -2.52 -4.42 14.54
C HIS A 91 -2.80 -3.12 15.29
N HIS A 92 -1.81 -2.22 15.33
CA HIS A 92 -1.99 -0.83 15.72
C HIS A 92 -1.77 0.03 14.49
N ALA A 93 -2.75 0.84 14.09
CA ALA A 93 -2.74 1.58 12.82
C ALA A 93 -1.46 2.39 12.59
N LEU A 94 -0.96 3.08 13.64
CA LEU A 94 0.30 3.80 13.56
C LEU A 94 1.53 2.88 13.36
N GLY A 95 1.56 1.73 14.03
CA GLY A 95 2.64 0.76 13.91
C GLY A 95 2.67 0.11 12.51
N ASP A 96 1.50 -0.24 11.99
CA ASP A 96 1.36 -0.77 10.63
C ASP A 96 1.76 0.28 9.58
N ALA A 97 1.37 1.55 9.77
CA ALA A 97 1.77 2.65 8.88
C ALA A 97 3.29 2.89 8.88
N LEU A 98 3.94 2.90 10.06
CA LEU A 98 5.39 3.03 10.18
C LEU A 98 6.13 1.85 9.56
N THR A 99 5.66 0.62 9.80
CA THR A 99 6.25 -0.59 9.21
C THR A 99 6.09 -0.59 7.69
N THR A 100 4.95 -0.14 7.18
CA THR A 100 4.70 0.04 5.73
C THR A 100 5.65 1.08 5.14
N ALA A 101 5.86 2.22 5.81
CA ALA A 101 6.78 3.25 5.35
C ALA A 101 8.24 2.75 5.29
N LYS A 102 8.71 2.03 6.31
CA LYS A 102 10.04 1.41 6.33
C LYS A 102 10.21 0.39 5.21
N ALA A 103 9.20 -0.48 5.03
CA ALA A 103 9.20 -1.47 3.96
C ALA A 103 9.26 -0.79 2.59
N PHE A 104 8.50 0.28 2.37
CA PHE A 104 8.51 1.02 1.11
C PHE A 104 9.88 1.64 0.80
N ILE A 105 10.51 2.32 1.78
CA ILE A 105 11.82 2.93 1.58
C ILE A 105 12.87 1.85 1.25
N ALA A 106 12.85 0.73 1.96
CA ALA A 106 13.74 -0.40 1.68
C ALA A 106 13.51 -0.97 0.28
N LEU A 107 12.26 -1.24 -0.10
CA LEU A 107 11.91 -1.77 -1.42
C LEU A 107 12.27 -0.81 -2.55
N ALA A 108 11.97 0.48 -2.39
CA ALA A 108 12.35 1.50 -3.38
C ALA A 108 13.86 1.49 -3.61
N SER A 109 14.64 1.44 -2.52
CA SER A 109 16.11 1.42 -2.58
C SER A 109 16.63 0.14 -3.24
N LEU A 110 16.04 -1.01 -2.93
CA LEU A 110 16.46 -2.30 -3.49
C LEU A 110 16.09 -2.43 -4.97
N LEU A 111 14.88 -2.03 -5.36
CA LEU A 111 14.44 -2.04 -6.75
C LEU A 111 15.22 -1.05 -7.61
N ASP A 112 15.67 0.07 -7.04
CA ASP A 112 16.53 1.05 -7.73
C ASP A 112 17.88 0.46 -8.14
N THR A 113 18.39 -0.54 -7.40
CA THR A 113 19.60 -1.27 -7.80
C THR A 113 19.41 -2.20 -9.00
N VAL A 114 18.16 -2.57 -9.30
CA VAL A 114 17.80 -3.39 -10.47
C VAL A 114 17.57 -2.50 -11.69
N ALA A 115 16.80 -1.42 -11.53
CA ALA A 115 16.56 -0.41 -12.54
C ALA A 115 16.14 0.91 -11.88
N PRO A 116 16.49 2.09 -12.44
CA PRO A 116 16.13 3.38 -11.86
C PRO A 116 14.64 3.51 -11.55
N GLN A 117 14.31 3.89 -10.32
CA GLN A 117 12.94 4.04 -9.86
C GLN A 117 12.54 5.50 -9.67
N THR A 118 11.26 5.75 -9.87
CA THR A 118 10.57 6.97 -9.47
C THR A 118 9.33 6.59 -8.67
N VAL A 119 8.73 7.54 -7.95
CA VAL A 119 7.42 7.28 -7.31
C VAL A 119 6.40 6.81 -8.36
N GLY A 120 6.41 7.39 -9.56
CA GLY A 120 5.53 7.00 -10.66
C GLY A 120 5.76 5.56 -11.14
N SER A 121 7.01 5.09 -11.22
CA SER A 121 7.29 3.69 -11.62
C SER A 121 6.85 2.69 -10.55
N LEU A 122 7.05 3.01 -9.27
CA LEU A 122 6.63 2.16 -8.15
C LEU A 122 5.10 2.06 -8.07
N VAL A 123 4.39 3.18 -8.29
CA VAL A 123 2.92 3.18 -8.41
C VAL A 123 2.47 2.36 -9.62
N ALA A 124 3.10 2.54 -10.78
CA ALA A 124 2.75 1.80 -11.99
C ALA A 124 2.95 0.28 -11.81
N ALA A 125 4.04 -0.13 -11.16
CA ALA A 125 4.32 -1.54 -10.84
C ALA A 125 3.32 -2.13 -9.83
N SER A 126 2.70 -1.28 -9.00
CA SER A 126 1.68 -1.67 -8.03
C SER A 126 0.29 -1.88 -8.65
N ARG A 127 0.10 -1.51 -9.92
CA ARG A 127 -1.19 -1.69 -10.59
C ARG A 127 -1.50 -3.17 -10.75
N PRO A 128 -2.72 -3.62 -10.45
CA PRO A 128 -3.12 -4.99 -10.74
C PRO A 128 -2.96 -5.25 -12.23
N ALA A 129 -2.41 -6.44 -12.57
CA ALA A 129 -2.31 -6.86 -13.95
C ALA A 129 -3.71 -6.79 -14.60
N PRO A 130 -3.83 -6.27 -15.84
CA PRO A 130 -5.12 -6.22 -16.50
C PRO A 130 -5.70 -7.64 -16.60
N VAL A 131 -6.93 -7.82 -16.10
CA VAL A 131 -7.66 -9.08 -16.27
C VAL A 131 -7.99 -9.20 -17.76
N MET A 132 -7.18 -9.96 -18.50
CA MET A 132 -7.47 -10.28 -19.88
C MET A 132 -8.68 -11.22 -19.90
N ARG A 133 -9.88 -10.68 -20.09
CA ARG A 133 -11.09 -11.48 -20.32
C ARG A 133 -10.88 -12.25 -21.62
N ARG A 134 -10.60 -13.56 -21.52
CA ARG A 134 -10.71 -14.47 -22.65
C ARG A 134 -12.18 -14.51 -23.06
N PHE A 135 -12.52 -13.83 -24.15
CA PHE A 135 -13.73 -14.12 -24.88
C PHE A 135 -13.53 -15.50 -25.54
N GLY A 136 -14.16 -16.53 -24.97
CA GLY A 136 -14.31 -17.82 -25.66
C GLY A 136 -15.33 -17.67 -26.79
N PRO A 137 -15.21 -18.42 -27.90
CA PRO A 137 -16.23 -18.43 -28.94
C PRO A 137 -17.50 -19.08 -28.34
N GLY A 138 -18.64 -18.42 -28.58
CA GLY A 138 -19.97 -18.92 -28.22
C GLY A 138 -20.45 -20.05 -29.11
#